data_AF-A0A4V2JYH5-F1
#
_entry.id   AF-A0A4V2JYH5-F1
#
_cell.length_a   1.000
_cell.length_b   1.000
_cell.length_c   1.000
_cell.angle_alpha   90.00
_cell.angle_beta   90.00
_cell.angle_gamma   90.00
#
_symmetry.space_group_name_H-M   'P 1'
#
loop_
_entity.id
_entity.type
_entity.pdbx_description
1 polymer ?
#
loop_
_entity_poly.entity_id
_entity_poly.type
_entity_poly.pdbx_seq_one_letter_code
_entity_poly.pdbx_strand_id
1 'polypeptide(L)'
;MADQLADIGREKEEEWDLDYAIPDHWRVDGARLAALNQKLAYQILIHKKVPKPGSCSDTTRNNIEYTKDEVERVTGIRPTEKQIWKGISKKPIQRKKTDFLWKLLHDRVRCGKYFKHIPGWEDKQYCQCGEIENPEHVLTECELTSELWDKIAAVWTATAETKWTRPTRGIIQGIGSLRFMNEQQQEMHSDTYYYKVLIMEAAWELWKYR
;
A
#
# COMPACT_ATOMS: atom_id res chain seq x y z
N MET A 1 33.64 -14.08 -55.92
CA MET A 1 33.08 -15.18 -55.10
C MET A 1 32.04 -14.67 -54.10
N ALA A 2 32.29 -13.57 -53.38
CA ALA A 2 31.28 -12.95 -52.51
C ALA A 2 30.08 -12.36 -53.27
N ASP A 3 30.32 -11.57 -54.33
CA ASP A 3 29.24 -10.94 -55.10
C ASP A 3 28.32 -11.94 -55.81
N GLN A 4 28.90 -13.03 -56.31
CA GLN A 4 28.15 -14.13 -56.93
C GLN A 4 27.23 -14.85 -55.93
N LEU A 5 27.64 -14.98 -54.67
CA LEU A 5 26.81 -15.56 -53.61
C LEU A 5 25.71 -14.60 -53.15
N ALA A 6 25.95 -13.29 -53.21
CA ALA A 6 24.98 -12.26 -52.90
C ALA A 6 23.85 -12.18 -53.96
N ASP A 7 24.19 -12.29 -55.25
CA ASP A 7 23.21 -12.33 -56.33
C ASP A 7 22.31 -13.58 -56.25
N ILE A 8 22.88 -14.75 -55.92
CA ILE A 8 22.11 -16.00 -55.68
C ILE A 8 21.14 -15.85 -54.50
N GLY A 9 21.53 -15.11 -53.46
CA GLY A 9 20.66 -14.81 -52.32
C GLY A 9 19.50 -13.87 -52.67
N ARG A 10 19.71 -12.93 -53.62
CA ARG A 10 18.70 -11.98 -54.07
C ARG A 10 17.64 -12.60 -54.98
N GLU A 11 18.02 -13.58 -55.79
CA GLU A 11 17.11 -14.26 -56.75
C GLU A 11 16.28 -15.39 -56.14
N LYS A 12 16.51 -15.74 -54.87
CA LYS A 12 15.72 -16.73 -54.14
C LYS A 12 14.44 -16.08 -53.59
N GLU A 13 13.28 -16.46 -54.13
CA GLU A 13 11.96 -15.95 -53.71
C GLU A 13 11.42 -16.57 -52.41
N GLU A 14 11.97 -17.70 -51.95
CA GLU A 14 11.53 -18.34 -50.70
C GLU A 14 12.38 -17.88 -49.50
N GLU A 15 11.70 -17.33 -48.48
CA GLU A 15 12.27 -17.15 -47.14
C GLU A 15 12.82 -18.48 -46.64
N TRP A 16 14.05 -18.49 -46.15
CA TRP A 16 14.60 -19.70 -45.54
C TRP A 16 13.73 -20.11 -44.36
N ASP A 17 13.18 -21.33 -44.41
CA ASP A 17 12.56 -21.99 -43.27
C ASP A 17 13.67 -22.37 -42.28
N LEU A 18 14.12 -21.37 -41.54
CA LEU A 18 15.13 -21.52 -40.49
C LEU A 18 14.40 -22.03 -39.25
N ASP A 19 14.69 -23.27 -38.86
CA ASP A 19 14.24 -23.79 -37.57
C ASP A 19 14.96 -23.04 -36.44
N TYR A 20 14.25 -22.09 -35.83
CA TYR A 20 14.72 -21.34 -34.66
C TYR A 20 14.59 -22.14 -33.36
N ALA A 21 14.18 -23.40 -33.40
CA ALA A 21 14.12 -24.23 -32.20
C ALA A 21 15.52 -24.41 -31.60
N ILE A 22 15.69 -23.88 -30.38
CA ILE A 22 16.90 -24.10 -29.60
C ILE A 22 16.96 -25.61 -29.26
N PRO A 23 17.99 -26.35 -29.71
CA PRO A 23 18.09 -27.77 -29.41
C PRO A 23 18.14 -28.00 -27.90
N ASP A 24 17.53 -29.08 -27.44
CA ASP A 24 17.33 -29.30 -25.99
C ASP A 24 18.63 -29.34 -25.18
N HIS A 25 19.75 -29.74 -25.77
CA HIS A 25 21.06 -29.74 -25.12
C HIS A 25 21.66 -28.33 -24.89
N TRP A 26 21.09 -27.29 -25.52
CA TRP A 26 21.40 -25.89 -25.24
C TRP A 26 20.42 -25.25 -24.24
N ARG A 27 19.34 -25.95 -23.87
CA ARG A 27 18.43 -25.49 -22.82
C ARG A 27 19.09 -25.73 -21.47
N VAL A 28 19.64 -24.67 -20.90
CA VAL A 28 20.17 -24.71 -19.54
C VAL A 28 18.99 -24.57 -18.57
N ASP A 29 18.71 -25.64 -17.83
CA ASP A 29 17.71 -25.62 -16.77
C ASP A 29 18.27 -25.01 -15.48
N GLY A 30 17.49 -24.10 -14.88
CA GLY A 30 17.80 -23.48 -13.60
C GLY A 30 18.63 -22.18 -13.70
N ALA A 31 19.06 -21.68 -12.54
CA ALA A 31 19.84 -20.46 -12.45
C ALA A 31 21.30 -20.77 -12.14
N ARG A 32 22.22 -20.17 -12.89
CA ARG A 32 23.67 -20.29 -12.64
C ARG A 32 24.00 -19.74 -11.26
N LEU A 33 24.42 -20.61 -10.33
CA LEU A 33 24.71 -20.24 -8.93
C LEU A 33 25.73 -19.10 -8.80
N ALA A 34 26.76 -19.09 -9.65
CA ALA A 34 27.77 -18.03 -9.65
C ALA A 34 27.23 -16.63 -10.03
N ALA A 35 26.10 -16.56 -10.73
CA ALA A 35 25.43 -15.32 -11.11
C ALA A 35 24.18 -15.05 -10.26
N LEU A 36 23.84 -15.96 -9.36
CA LEU A 36 22.65 -15.87 -8.52
C LEU A 36 22.92 -14.92 -7.35
N ASN A 37 22.16 -13.84 -7.27
CA ASN A 37 22.12 -12.98 -6.09
C ASN A 37 20.79 -13.14 -5.33
N GLN A 38 20.74 -12.67 -4.09
CA GLN A 38 19.55 -12.78 -3.24
C GLN A 38 18.29 -12.21 -3.90
N LYS A 39 18.42 -11.10 -4.64
CA LYS A 39 17.31 -10.47 -5.37
C LYS A 39 16.76 -11.38 -6.46
N LEU A 40 17.64 -11.96 -7.29
CA LEU A 40 17.28 -12.86 -8.38
C LEU A 40 16.70 -14.17 -7.84
N ALA A 41 17.31 -14.75 -6.80
CA ALA A 41 16.80 -15.94 -6.12
C ALA A 41 15.39 -15.71 -5.56
N TYR A 42 15.17 -14.58 -4.88
CA TYR A 42 13.86 -14.20 -4.35
C TYR A 42 12.81 -14.03 -5.47
N GLN A 43 13.16 -13.37 -6.57
CA GLN A 43 12.28 -13.24 -7.73
C GLN A 43 11.88 -14.59 -8.31
N ILE A 44 12.84 -15.49 -8.56
CA ILE A 44 12.58 -16.84 -9.09
C ILE A 44 11.65 -17.62 -8.15
N LEU A 45 11.88 -17.57 -6.83
CA LEU A 45 11.04 -18.25 -5.85
C LEU A 45 9.61 -17.69 -5.82
N ILE A 46 9.44 -16.38 -5.92
CA ILE A 46 8.11 -15.76 -6.01
C ILE A 46 7.39 -16.21 -7.29
N HIS A 47 8.07 -16.16 -8.44
CA HIS A 47 7.49 -16.58 -9.71
C HIS A 47 7.08 -18.06 -9.72
N LYS A 48 7.82 -18.93 -9.01
CA LYS A 48 7.50 -20.36 -8.89
C LYS A 48 6.39 -20.66 -7.88
N LYS A 49 6.37 -19.98 -6.73
CA LYS A 49 5.44 -20.29 -5.64
C LYS A 49 4.07 -19.60 -5.76
N VAL A 50 4.00 -18.49 -6.47
CA VAL A 50 2.78 -17.66 -6.51
C VAL A 50 2.14 -17.79 -7.90
N PRO A 51 0.90 -18.32 -8.02
CA PRO A 51 0.21 -18.47 -9.31
C PRO A 51 0.09 -17.16 -10.10
N LYS A 52 0.09 -16.03 -9.38
CA LYS A 52 0.23 -14.66 -9.91
C LYS A 52 1.06 -13.82 -8.94
N PRO A 53 2.34 -13.53 -9.23
CA PRO A 53 3.11 -12.56 -8.46
C PRO A 53 2.31 -11.25 -8.32
N GLY A 54 1.92 -10.90 -7.10
CA GLY A 54 1.13 -9.68 -6.85
C GLY A 54 -0.40 -9.84 -6.82
N SER A 55 -0.96 -11.06 -6.67
CA SER A 55 -2.39 -11.19 -6.35
C SER A 55 -2.68 -10.54 -4.98
N CYS A 56 -3.30 -9.36 -5.02
CA CYS A 56 -3.81 -8.66 -3.85
C CYS A 56 -4.81 -9.57 -3.13
N SER A 57 -4.58 -9.84 -1.83
CA SER A 57 -5.52 -10.59 -0.98
C SER A 57 -6.91 -9.95 -1.08
N ASP A 58 -7.98 -10.74 -1.04
CA ASP A 58 -9.34 -10.20 -1.06
C ASP A 58 -9.55 -9.21 0.10
N THR A 59 -8.94 -9.45 1.26
CA THR A 59 -8.92 -8.51 2.39
C THR A 59 -8.30 -7.17 2.02
N THR A 60 -7.16 -7.19 1.34
CA THR A 60 -6.47 -5.98 0.90
C THR A 60 -7.28 -5.23 -0.16
N ARG A 61 -7.91 -5.95 -1.09
CA ARG A 61 -8.82 -5.37 -2.08
C ARG A 61 -10.01 -4.68 -1.41
N ASN A 62 -10.63 -5.33 -0.44
CA ASN A 62 -11.75 -4.76 0.32
C ASN A 62 -11.31 -3.52 1.12
N ASN A 63 -10.15 -3.55 1.76
CA ASN A 63 -9.61 -2.40 2.48
C ASN A 63 -9.31 -1.23 1.54
N ILE A 64 -8.81 -1.49 0.33
CA ILE A 64 -8.57 -0.45 -0.68
C ILE A 64 -9.90 0.16 -1.14
N GLU A 65 -10.93 -0.63 -1.42
CA GLU A 65 -12.25 -0.09 -1.81
C GLU A 65 -12.87 0.73 -0.68
N TYR A 66 -12.87 0.22 0.55
CA TYR A 66 -13.29 0.99 1.73
C TYR A 66 -12.50 2.31 1.88
N THR A 67 -11.19 2.27 1.66
CA THR A 67 -10.35 3.49 1.67
C THR A 67 -10.77 4.48 0.58
N LYS A 68 -11.10 4.01 -0.63
CA LYS A 68 -11.55 4.88 -1.73
C LYS A 68 -12.88 5.54 -1.38
N ASP A 69 -13.83 4.75 -0.86
CA ASP A 69 -15.16 5.22 -0.48
C ASP A 69 -15.05 6.31 0.60
N GLU A 70 -14.22 6.08 1.64
CA GLU A 70 -14.03 7.04 2.71
C GLU A 70 -13.33 8.33 2.25
N VAL A 71 -12.30 8.23 1.41
CA VAL A 71 -11.63 9.43 0.87
C VAL A 71 -12.58 10.22 -0.04
N GLU A 72 -13.38 9.54 -0.86
CA GLU A 72 -14.40 10.17 -1.70
C GLU A 72 -15.47 10.86 -0.86
N ARG A 73 -15.93 10.22 0.22
CA ARG A 73 -16.92 10.78 1.16
C ARG A 73 -16.44 12.09 1.78
N VAL A 74 -15.15 12.20 2.10
CA VAL A 74 -14.58 13.38 2.78
C VAL A 74 -14.16 14.48 1.81
N THR A 75 -13.59 14.11 0.65
CA THR A 75 -13.00 15.09 -0.27
C THR A 75 -13.81 15.34 -1.54
N GLY A 76 -14.81 14.51 -1.82
CA GLY A 76 -15.51 14.46 -3.10
C GLY A 76 -14.68 13.86 -4.24
N ILE A 77 -13.45 13.41 -3.99
CA ILE A 77 -12.55 12.86 -5.01
C ILE A 77 -12.24 11.41 -4.68
N ARG A 78 -12.65 10.50 -5.56
CA ARG A 78 -12.27 9.09 -5.47
C ARG A 78 -10.81 8.89 -5.88
N PRO A 79 -9.92 8.42 -4.99
CA PRO A 79 -8.55 8.12 -5.37
C PRO A 79 -8.48 6.81 -6.16
N THR A 80 -7.52 6.73 -7.08
CA THR A 80 -7.13 5.46 -7.69
C THR A 80 -6.33 4.62 -6.69
N GLU A 81 -6.37 3.29 -6.84
CA GLU A 81 -5.53 2.38 -6.04
C GLU A 81 -4.03 2.77 -6.14
N LYS A 82 -3.58 3.15 -7.34
CA LYS A 82 -2.21 3.62 -7.57
C LYS A 82 -1.88 4.88 -6.78
N GLN A 83 -2.83 5.80 -6.59
CA GLN A 83 -2.64 7.00 -5.76
C GLN A 83 -2.53 6.65 -4.29
N ILE A 84 -3.34 5.70 -3.78
CA ILE A 84 -3.25 5.21 -2.40
C ILE A 84 -1.86 4.61 -2.16
N TRP A 85 -1.43 3.65 -2.99
CA TRP A 85 -0.12 3.00 -2.83
C TRP A 85 1.07 3.93 -3.03
N LYS A 86 0.98 4.91 -3.93
CA LYS A 86 2.02 5.93 -4.05
C LYS A 86 1.99 6.92 -2.87
N GLY A 87 0.81 7.17 -2.31
CA GLY A 87 0.58 8.13 -1.24
C GLY A 87 1.28 7.75 0.06
N ILE A 88 1.26 6.48 0.46
CA ILE A 88 1.81 6.01 1.74
C ILE A 88 3.31 6.29 1.93
N SER A 89 4.05 6.49 0.84
CA SER A 89 5.50 6.73 0.83
C SER A 89 5.87 8.18 0.49
N LYS A 90 4.89 9.06 0.27
CA LYS A 90 5.13 10.47 -0.06
C LYS A 90 5.17 11.33 1.20
N LYS A 91 5.95 12.42 1.14
CA LYS A 91 5.91 13.47 2.17
C LYS A 91 4.47 13.97 2.35
N PRO A 92 4.04 14.30 3.59
CA PRO A 92 4.83 14.37 4.82
C PRO A 92 5.06 13.04 5.56
N ILE A 93 4.64 11.90 5.03
CA ILE A 93 4.66 10.63 5.76
C ILE A 93 6.11 10.15 5.94
N GLN A 94 6.49 9.91 7.20
CA GLN A 94 7.81 9.37 7.55
C GLN A 94 7.91 7.89 7.20
N ARG A 95 9.10 7.41 6.84
CA ARG A 95 9.35 6.01 6.44
C ARG A 95 8.83 4.96 7.43
N LYS A 96 8.97 5.21 8.74
CA LYS A 96 8.47 4.28 9.79
C LYS A 96 6.95 4.12 9.74
N LYS A 97 6.23 5.19 9.36
CA LYS A 97 4.76 5.23 9.26
C LYS A 97 4.25 4.67 7.94
N THR A 98 5.08 4.69 6.89
CA THR A 98 4.78 4.00 5.64
C THR A 98 4.58 2.50 5.84
N ASP A 99 5.45 1.84 6.63
CA ASP A 99 5.30 0.42 6.96
C ASP A 99 4.02 0.16 7.76
N PHE A 100 3.67 1.07 8.68
CA PHE A 100 2.41 1.01 9.42
C PHE A 100 1.19 1.07 8.51
N LEU A 101 1.12 2.06 7.60
CA LEU A 101 0.03 2.18 6.63
C LEU A 101 -0.05 0.97 5.70
N TRP A 102 1.09 0.47 5.24
CA TRP A 102 1.14 -0.73 4.42
C TRP A 102 0.55 -1.93 5.17
N LYS A 103 0.93 -2.13 6.43
CA LYS A 103 0.37 -3.19 7.28
C LYS A 103 -1.11 -2.99 7.55
N LEU A 104 -1.56 -1.75 7.75
CA LEU A 104 -2.96 -1.41 7.99
C LEU A 104 -3.83 -1.71 6.77
N LEU A 105 -3.37 -1.40 5.56
CA LEU A 105 -4.06 -1.74 4.31
C LEU A 105 -4.09 -3.26 4.06
N HIS A 106 -3.04 -3.98 4.44
CA HIS A 106 -2.97 -5.44 4.24
C HIS A 106 -3.59 -6.26 5.37
N ASP A 107 -4.13 -5.63 6.42
CA ASP A 107 -4.58 -6.31 7.65
C ASP A 107 -3.48 -7.21 8.26
N ARG A 108 -2.26 -6.66 8.31
CA ARG A 108 -1.04 -7.33 8.83
C ARG A 108 -0.55 -6.73 10.14
N VAL A 109 -1.33 -5.83 10.72
CA VAL A 109 -1.05 -5.28 12.05
C VAL A 109 -1.37 -6.34 13.11
N ARG A 110 -0.54 -6.43 14.16
CA ARG A 110 -0.72 -7.40 15.24
C ARG A 110 -1.63 -6.81 16.32
N CYS A 111 -2.87 -7.25 16.38
CA CYS A 111 -3.87 -6.84 17.37
C CYS A 111 -4.91 -7.94 17.57
N GLY A 112 -5.63 -7.90 18.69
CA GLY A 112 -6.84 -8.69 18.89
C GLY A 112 -6.63 -10.19 18.74
N LYS A 113 -7.39 -10.78 17.81
CA LYS A 113 -7.42 -12.22 17.52
C LYS A 113 -6.03 -12.82 17.23
N TYR A 114 -5.06 -12.03 16.79
CA TYR A 114 -3.68 -12.49 16.62
C TYR A 114 -3.10 -13.06 17.92
N PHE A 115 -3.40 -12.45 19.06
CA PHE A 115 -2.85 -12.83 20.36
C PHE A 115 -3.66 -13.94 21.06
N LYS A 116 -4.89 -14.20 20.61
CA LYS A 116 -5.81 -15.18 21.24
C LYS A 116 -5.22 -16.58 21.40
N HIS A 117 -4.36 -17.01 20.47
CA HIS A 117 -3.81 -18.36 20.43
C HIS A 117 -2.33 -18.43 20.84
N ILE A 118 -1.80 -17.36 21.44
CA ILE A 118 -0.40 -17.29 21.89
C ILE A 118 -0.40 -17.45 23.41
N PRO A 119 0.15 -18.57 23.94
CA PRO A 119 0.19 -18.82 25.39
C PRO A 119 0.89 -17.70 26.17
N GLY A 120 0.23 -17.18 27.19
CA GLY A 120 0.70 -16.10 28.06
C GLY A 120 0.54 -14.69 27.48
N TRP A 121 -0.10 -14.56 26.31
CA TRP A 121 -0.33 -13.29 25.62
C TRP A 121 -1.82 -13.06 25.30
N GLU A 122 -2.70 -13.94 25.78
CA GLU A 122 -4.13 -13.93 25.48
C GLU A 122 -4.79 -12.61 25.87
N ASP A 123 -4.36 -12.00 26.98
CA ASP A 123 -4.90 -10.72 27.46
C ASP A 123 -4.62 -9.55 26.49
N LYS A 124 -3.56 -9.65 25.67
CA LYS A 124 -3.23 -8.64 24.65
C LYS A 124 -4.21 -8.63 23.47
N GLN A 125 -5.19 -9.53 23.45
CA GLN A 125 -6.29 -9.44 22.49
C GLN A 125 -7.26 -8.30 22.83
N TYR A 126 -7.22 -7.79 24.07
CA TYR A 126 -8.13 -6.76 24.55
C TYR A 126 -7.45 -5.40 24.57
N CYS A 127 -8.21 -4.36 24.21
CA CYS A 127 -7.85 -2.98 24.50
C CYS A 127 -8.01 -2.71 26.01
N GLN A 128 -7.38 -1.64 26.50
CA GLN A 128 -7.51 -1.19 27.89
C GLN A 128 -8.96 -0.85 28.29
N CYS A 129 -9.83 -0.51 27.34
CA CYS A 129 -11.26 -0.33 27.59
C CYS A 129 -12.04 -1.65 27.76
N GLY A 130 -11.43 -2.81 27.49
CA GLY A 130 -12.04 -4.13 27.61
C GLY A 130 -12.58 -4.74 26.31
N GLU A 131 -12.66 -3.98 25.21
CA GLU A 131 -13.08 -4.53 23.90
C GLU A 131 -11.97 -5.30 23.19
N ILE A 132 -12.33 -6.18 22.25
CA ILE A 132 -11.33 -6.89 21.42
C ILE A 132 -10.63 -5.88 20.51
N GLU A 133 -9.31 -5.79 20.65
CA GLU A 133 -8.49 -4.84 19.93
C GLU A 133 -8.55 -5.09 18.41
N ASN A 134 -8.96 -4.08 17.66
CA ASN A 134 -8.85 -4.06 16.22
C ASN A 134 -8.41 -2.67 15.75
N PRO A 135 -7.96 -2.51 14.49
CA PRO A 135 -7.40 -1.23 14.07
C PRO A 135 -8.40 -0.08 14.03
N GLU A 136 -9.68 -0.35 13.79
CA GLU A 136 -10.75 0.65 13.79
C GLU A 136 -11.06 1.10 15.22
N HIS A 137 -11.12 0.15 16.14
CA HIS A 137 -11.27 0.42 17.57
C HIS A 137 -10.12 1.30 18.09
N VAL A 138 -8.87 0.86 17.97
CA VAL A 138 -7.70 1.57 18.53
C VAL A 138 -7.55 2.97 17.94
N LEU A 139 -7.74 3.11 16.64
CA LEU A 139 -7.44 4.37 15.96
C LEU A 139 -8.60 5.37 16.04
N THR A 140 -9.86 4.91 16.04
CA THR A 140 -11.00 5.83 15.78
C THR A 140 -12.19 5.68 16.72
N GLU A 141 -12.49 4.48 17.22
CA GLU A 141 -13.73 4.22 18.00
C GLU A 141 -13.51 4.15 19.52
N CYS A 142 -12.29 3.88 19.97
CA CYS A 142 -11.99 3.73 21.40
C CYS A 142 -12.27 5.02 22.18
N GLU A 143 -13.00 4.91 23.29
CA GLU A 143 -13.29 6.03 24.19
C GLU A 143 -12.01 6.65 24.78
N LEU A 144 -10.98 5.84 25.02
CA LEU A 144 -9.70 6.32 25.54
C LEU A 144 -8.95 7.22 24.55
N THR A 145 -9.30 7.18 23.26
CA THR A 145 -8.64 7.98 22.21
C THR A 145 -9.52 9.14 21.73
N SER A 146 -10.79 9.23 22.16
CA SER A 146 -11.71 10.26 21.72
C SER A 146 -11.23 11.67 22.08
N GLU A 147 -10.72 11.86 23.29
CA GLU A 147 -10.24 13.16 23.78
C GLU A 147 -9.08 13.70 22.93
N LEU A 148 -8.21 12.83 22.41
CA LEU A 148 -7.14 13.24 21.50
C LEU A 148 -7.73 13.80 20.19
N TRP A 149 -8.73 13.13 19.63
CA TRP A 149 -9.38 13.59 18.40
C TRP A 149 -10.12 14.91 18.61
N ASP A 150 -10.73 15.12 19.78
CA ASP A 150 -11.40 16.37 20.12
C ASP A 150 -10.40 17.53 20.26
N LYS A 151 -9.22 17.28 20.87
CA LYS A 151 -8.12 18.25 20.92
C LYS A 151 -7.60 18.59 19.52
N ILE A 152 -7.42 17.60 18.66
CA ILE A 152 -6.99 17.82 17.27
C ILE A 152 -8.06 18.61 16.50
N ALA A 153 -9.34 18.33 16.73
CA ALA A 153 -10.46 19.09 16.14
C ALA A 153 -10.43 20.57 16.55
N ALA A 154 -10.16 20.85 17.82
CA ALA A 154 -10.05 22.21 18.33
C ALA A 154 -8.86 22.96 17.69
N VAL A 155 -7.70 22.31 17.61
CA VAL A 155 -6.52 22.87 16.93
C VAL A 155 -6.83 23.13 15.45
N TRP A 156 -7.41 22.15 14.76
CA TRP A 156 -7.77 22.27 13.34
C TRP A 156 -8.68 23.46 13.09
N THR A 157 -9.75 23.59 13.85
CA THR A 157 -10.74 24.67 13.72
C THR A 157 -10.11 26.06 13.95
N ALA A 158 -9.06 26.15 14.76
CA ALA A 158 -8.34 27.39 15.00
C ALA A 158 -7.34 27.77 13.89
N THR A 159 -6.88 26.80 13.08
CA THR A 159 -5.75 26.99 12.15
C THR A 159 -6.06 26.78 10.68
N ALA A 160 -7.06 25.96 10.36
CA ALA A 160 -7.38 25.53 9.00
C ALA A 160 -8.66 26.21 8.50
N GLU A 161 -8.74 26.40 7.18
CA GLU A 161 -9.91 27.01 6.53
C GLU A 161 -10.98 25.95 6.21
N THR A 162 -10.55 24.71 5.99
CA THR A 162 -11.44 23.59 5.67
C THR A 162 -12.15 23.03 6.90
N LYS A 163 -13.38 22.54 6.69
CA LYS A 163 -14.19 21.93 7.75
C LYS A 163 -13.49 20.72 8.35
N TRP A 164 -13.38 20.69 9.69
CA TRP A 164 -12.88 19.53 10.40
C TRP A 164 -13.67 18.27 10.06
N THR A 165 -12.96 17.20 9.74
CA THR A 165 -13.51 15.87 9.56
C THR A 165 -12.73 14.89 10.41
N ARG A 166 -13.40 14.28 11.39
CA ARG A 166 -12.81 13.23 12.23
C ARG A 166 -12.40 12.04 11.34
N PRO A 167 -11.16 11.56 11.44
CA PRO A 167 -10.70 10.49 10.56
C PRO A 167 -11.38 9.17 10.91
N THR A 168 -11.74 8.41 9.87
CA THR A 168 -12.08 6.99 9.96
C THR A 168 -10.82 6.15 9.69
N ARG A 169 -10.89 4.84 9.93
CA ARG A 169 -9.81 3.92 9.53
C ARG A 169 -9.47 4.06 8.04
N GLY A 170 -10.48 4.25 7.19
CA GLY A 170 -10.29 4.43 5.74
C GLY A 170 -9.57 5.73 5.40
N ILE A 171 -9.86 6.82 6.12
CA ILE A 171 -9.11 8.08 5.97
C ILE A 171 -7.65 7.92 6.37
N ILE A 172 -7.35 7.22 7.46
CA ILE A 172 -5.97 6.96 7.89
C ILE A 172 -5.25 6.10 6.84
N GLN A 173 -5.90 5.04 6.33
CA GLN A 173 -5.35 4.20 5.26
C GLN A 173 -5.07 4.99 3.97
N GLY A 174 -5.96 5.91 3.60
CA GLY A 174 -5.93 6.73 2.37
C GLY A 174 -5.26 8.09 2.52
N ILE A 175 -4.68 8.39 3.68
CA ILE A 175 -4.21 9.72 4.05
C ILE A 175 -3.22 10.32 3.05
N GLY A 176 -2.34 9.50 2.47
CA GLY A 176 -1.36 9.95 1.47
C GLY A 176 -1.99 10.41 0.16
N SER A 177 -3.14 9.85 -0.21
CA SER A 177 -3.91 10.22 -1.42
C SER A 177 -4.93 11.34 -1.19
N LEU A 178 -5.25 11.66 0.06
CA LEU A 178 -6.23 12.69 0.43
C LEU A 178 -5.81 14.07 -0.09
N ARG A 179 -6.77 14.82 -0.63
CA ARG A 179 -6.59 16.21 -1.09
C ARG A 179 -7.86 17.00 -0.80
N PHE A 180 -7.73 18.11 -0.11
CA PHE A 180 -8.82 19.07 -0.01
C PHE A 180 -8.82 20.00 -1.21
N MET A 181 -10.01 20.27 -1.75
CA MET A 181 -10.20 21.21 -2.84
C MET A 181 -10.98 22.41 -2.34
N ASN A 182 -10.65 23.59 -2.87
CA ASN A 182 -11.49 24.77 -2.69
C ASN A 182 -12.67 24.75 -3.68
N GLU A 183 -13.56 25.74 -3.58
CA GLU A 183 -14.73 25.89 -4.46
C GLU A 183 -14.35 26.02 -5.95
N GLN A 184 -13.12 26.46 -6.25
CA GLN A 184 -12.57 26.62 -7.60
C GLN A 184 -11.87 25.35 -8.11
N GLN A 185 -12.03 24.21 -7.42
CA GLN A 185 -11.39 22.92 -7.71
C GLN A 185 -9.85 22.96 -7.69
N GLN A 186 -9.27 23.90 -6.96
CA GLN A 186 -7.83 23.98 -6.72
C GLN A 186 -7.48 23.29 -5.41
N GLU A 187 -6.35 22.58 -5.39
CA GLU A 187 -5.89 21.87 -4.20
C GLU A 187 -5.46 22.84 -3.10
N MET A 188 -6.06 22.71 -1.92
CA MET A 188 -5.66 23.43 -0.72
C MET A 188 -4.44 22.74 -0.10
N HIS A 189 -3.27 23.06 -0.65
CA HIS A 189 -2.01 22.38 -0.29
C HIS A 189 -1.66 22.51 1.20
N SER A 190 -1.90 23.67 1.82
CA SER A 190 -1.60 23.92 3.23
C SER A 190 -2.42 23.02 4.15
N ASP A 191 -3.75 23.09 4.05
CA ASP A 191 -4.68 22.27 4.82
C ASP A 191 -4.46 20.78 4.56
N THR A 192 -4.31 20.39 3.28
CA THR A 192 -4.03 18.99 2.91
C THR A 192 -2.74 18.49 3.56
N TYR A 193 -1.67 19.29 3.57
CA TYR A 193 -0.42 18.93 4.22
C TYR A 193 -0.58 18.84 5.73
N TYR A 194 -1.23 19.83 6.34
CA TYR A 194 -1.42 19.91 7.78
C TYR A 194 -2.26 18.74 8.31
N TYR A 195 -3.34 18.38 7.60
CA TYR A 195 -4.18 17.23 7.93
C TYR A 195 -3.37 15.94 7.90
N LYS A 196 -2.60 15.73 6.82
CA LYS A 196 -1.75 14.55 6.69
C LYS A 196 -0.76 14.42 7.83
N VAL A 197 -0.17 15.53 8.28
CA VAL A 197 0.75 15.53 9.43
C VAL A 197 -0.01 15.17 10.70
N LEU A 198 -1.02 15.95 11.08
CA LEU A 198 -1.73 15.78 12.35
C LEU A 198 -2.31 14.38 12.51
N ILE A 199 -3.05 13.91 11.49
CA ILE A 199 -3.71 12.59 11.55
C ILE A 199 -2.67 11.48 11.60
N MET A 200 -1.56 11.58 10.86
CA MET A 200 -0.51 10.55 10.88
C MET A 200 0.39 10.57 12.10
N GLU A 201 0.60 11.72 12.74
CA GLU A 201 1.24 11.79 14.05
C GLU A 201 0.32 11.13 15.09
N ALA A 202 -0.95 11.57 15.17
CA ALA A 202 -1.91 11.03 16.13
C ALA A 202 -2.13 9.52 15.98
N ALA A 203 -2.43 9.03 14.76
CA ALA A 203 -2.67 7.62 14.52
C ALA A 203 -1.44 6.74 14.84
N TRP A 204 -0.24 7.25 14.57
CA TRP A 204 0.99 6.53 14.89
C TRP A 204 1.23 6.46 16.40
N GLU A 205 1.06 7.57 17.12
CA GLU A 205 1.21 7.60 18.57
C GLU A 205 0.14 6.74 19.27
N LEU A 206 -1.13 6.85 18.87
CA LEU A 206 -2.20 5.97 19.37
C LEU A 206 -1.86 4.50 19.19
N TRP A 207 -1.39 4.12 18.00
CA TRP A 207 -0.96 2.77 17.75
C TRP A 207 0.23 2.37 18.63
N LYS A 208 1.16 3.28 18.92
CA LYS A 208 2.36 2.99 19.72
C LYS A 208 2.10 2.89 21.22
N TYR A 209 1.10 3.60 21.75
CA TYR A 209 0.78 3.68 23.18
C TYR A 209 -0.25 2.67 23.67
N ARG A 210 -1.00 2.02 22.77
CA ARG A 210 -1.87 0.90 23.13
C ARG A 210 -1.10 -0.21 23.87
#